data_AF-A0A382SLV3-F1
#
_entry.id   AF-A0A382SLV3-F1
#
_cell.length_a   1.000
_cell.length_b   1.000
_cell.length_c   1.000
_cell.angle_alpha   90.00
_cell.angle_beta   90.00
_cell.angle_gamma   90.00
#
_symmetry.space_group_name_H-M   'P 1'
#
loop_
_entity.id
_entity.type
_entity.pdbx_description
1 polymer ?
#
loop_
_entity_poly.entity_id
_entity_poly.type
_entity_poly.pdbx_seq_one_letter_code
_entity_poly.pdbx_strand_id
1 'polypeptide(L)'
;HNNGLDAVPDSGRAVVTGNSNDNGKFRTPTLRNIEYTAPYMHDGSIATLEDVIDFYSSGVQVSATVDPLITNPHLGGFQFTTQQKSDLITFLKTLSDPSFISNPDFSNPF
;
A
#
# COMPACT_ATOMS: atom_id res chain seq x y z
N HIS A 1 10.43 -1.60 1.63
CA HIS A 1 10.10 -0.45 2.50
C HIS A 1 9.20 -0.93 3.62
N ASN A 2 9.33 -0.36 4.82
CA ASN A 2 8.38 -0.56 5.91
C ASN A 2 7.50 0.69 5.97
N ASN A 3 6.22 0.54 5.64
CA ASN A 3 5.28 1.66 5.60
C ASN A 3 4.61 1.95 6.95
N GLY A 4 4.98 1.23 8.02
CA GLY A 4 4.41 1.38 9.35
C GLY A 4 2.98 0.87 9.46
N LEU A 5 2.58 -0.13 8.67
CA LEU A 5 1.27 -0.77 8.79
C LEU A 5 1.10 -1.48 10.14
N ASP A 6 2.11 -2.24 10.52
CA ASP A 6 2.02 -3.17 11.63
C ASP A 6 2.55 -2.54 12.92
N ALA A 7 1.76 -2.60 14.00
CA ALA A 7 2.25 -2.27 15.34
C ALA A 7 3.30 -3.30 15.83
N VAL A 8 3.14 -4.57 15.43
CA VAL A 8 4.12 -5.64 15.61
C VAL A 8 4.49 -6.17 14.22
N PRO A 9 5.61 -5.72 13.62
CA PRO A 9 5.91 -6.01 12.23
C PRO A 9 6.10 -7.50 11.93
N ASP A 10 5.46 -7.97 10.85
CA ASP A 10 5.93 -9.15 10.14
C ASP A 10 7.42 -8.92 9.78
N SER A 11 8.24 -9.97 9.91
CA SER A 11 9.66 -9.90 9.60
C SER A 11 9.92 -9.58 8.12
N GLY A 12 9.02 -9.90 7.20
CA GLY A 12 9.10 -9.54 5.79
C GLY A 12 10.46 -9.91 5.17
N ARG A 13 11.17 -8.93 4.59
CA ARG A 13 12.50 -9.13 4.00
C ARG A 13 13.53 -9.72 4.96
N ALA A 14 13.43 -9.48 6.26
CA ALA A 14 14.37 -10.02 7.24
C ALA A 14 14.36 -11.56 7.31
N VAL A 15 13.26 -12.22 6.92
CA VAL A 15 13.20 -13.70 6.81
C VAL A 15 14.24 -14.22 5.81
N VAL A 16 14.53 -13.44 4.77
CA VAL A 16 15.50 -13.81 3.72
C VAL A 16 16.91 -13.32 4.08
N THR A 17 17.04 -12.12 4.64
CA THR A 17 18.36 -11.49 4.84
C THR A 17 18.99 -11.79 6.20
N GLY A 18 18.19 -12.18 7.20
CA GLY A 18 18.63 -12.34 8.59
C GLY A 18 19.00 -11.03 9.29
N ASN A 19 18.82 -9.88 8.65
CA ASN A 19 19.16 -8.57 9.21
C ASN A 19 17.92 -7.93 9.85
N SER A 20 17.97 -7.66 11.16
CA SER A 20 16.85 -7.04 11.89
C SER A 20 16.47 -5.65 11.36
N ASN A 21 17.39 -4.94 10.70
CA ASN A 21 17.08 -3.67 10.04
C ASN A 21 16.15 -3.82 8.83
N ASP A 22 15.87 -5.04 8.38
CA ASP A 22 14.93 -5.34 7.30
C ASP A 22 13.54 -5.78 7.79
N ASN A 23 13.30 -5.81 9.11
CA ASN A 23 11.98 -6.14 9.66
C ASN A 23 10.91 -5.19 9.13
N GLY A 24 9.72 -5.72 8.81
CA GLY A 24 8.60 -4.98 8.25
C GLY A 24 8.80 -4.49 6.82
N LYS A 25 9.95 -4.77 6.18
CA LYS A 25 10.19 -4.32 4.82
C LYS A 25 9.59 -5.29 3.81
N PHE A 26 8.71 -4.77 2.97
CA PHE A 26 8.15 -5.48 1.81
C PHE A 26 8.59 -4.84 0.50
N ARG A 27 8.46 -5.60 -0.59
CA ARG A 27 8.62 -5.08 -1.94
C ARG A 27 7.48 -4.12 -2.25
N THR A 28 7.78 -2.96 -2.82
CA THR A 28 6.74 -2.05 -3.35
C THR A 28 6.06 -2.70 -4.56
N PRO A 29 4.73 -2.96 -4.52
CA PRO A 29 4.01 -3.48 -5.67
C PRO A 29 3.84 -2.40 -6.76
N THR A 30 3.48 -2.84 -7.97
CA THR A 30 2.99 -1.92 -9.01
C THR A 30 1.61 -1.37 -8.61
N LEU A 31 1.30 -0.16 -9.08
CA LEU A 31 -0.03 0.45 -8.91
C LEU A 31 -0.91 0.33 -10.17
N ARG A 32 -0.42 -0.30 -11.24
CA ARG A 32 -1.24 -0.58 -12.44
C ARG A 32 -2.37 -1.53 -12.06
N ASN A 33 -3.59 -1.20 -12.51
CA ASN A 33 -4.82 -1.93 -12.19
C ASN A 33 -5.15 -2.00 -10.70
N ILE A 34 -4.62 -1.08 -9.88
CA ILE A 34 -4.80 -1.14 -8.43
C ILE A 34 -6.27 -1.12 -8.00
N GLU A 35 -7.13 -0.46 -8.77
CA GLU A 35 -8.58 -0.45 -8.54
C GLU A 35 -9.22 -1.86 -8.54
N TYR A 36 -8.61 -2.83 -9.23
CA TYR A 36 -9.15 -4.18 -9.41
C TYR A 36 -8.42 -5.25 -8.58
N THR A 37 -7.50 -4.86 -7.70
CA THR A 37 -6.64 -5.81 -6.95
C THR A 37 -6.84 -5.72 -5.44
N ALA A 38 -7.99 -5.25 -4.98
CA ALA A 38 -8.36 -5.34 -3.57
C ALA A 38 -8.42 -6.83 -3.11
N PRO A 39 -8.16 -7.12 -1.82
CA PRO A 39 -7.72 -6.19 -0.77
C PRO A 39 -6.23 -5.82 -0.88
N TYR A 40 -5.82 -4.79 -0.14
CA TYR A 40 -4.53 -4.14 -0.23
C TYR A 40 -3.59 -4.49 0.93
N MET A 41 -2.32 -4.07 0.77
CA MET A 41 -1.18 -4.37 1.65
C MET A 41 -0.67 -5.81 1.49
N HIS A 42 0.32 -6.18 2.31
CA HIS A 42 1.01 -7.46 2.17
C HIS A 42 0.19 -8.64 2.72
N ASP A 43 -0.77 -8.35 3.60
CA ASP A 43 -1.62 -9.31 4.30
C ASP A 43 -3.11 -9.18 3.94
N GLY A 44 -3.47 -8.24 3.05
CA GLY A 44 -4.86 -8.00 2.67
C GLY A 44 -5.69 -7.29 3.75
N SER A 45 -5.06 -6.66 4.74
CA SER A 45 -5.75 -6.04 5.88
C SER A 45 -6.59 -4.81 5.54
N ILE A 46 -6.34 -4.16 4.39
CA ILE A 46 -7.04 -2.93 4.00
C ILE A 46 -7.96 -3.20 2.80
N ALA A 47 -9.25 -2.87 2.94
CA ALA A 47 -10.27 -3.27 1.96
C ALA A 47 -10.39 -2.34 0.75
N THR A 48 -10.23 -1.02 0.93
CA THR A 48 -10.52 -0.02 -0.10
C THR A 48 -9.33 0.91 -0.36
N LEU A 49 -9.29 1.56 -1.54
CA LEU A 49 -8.25 2.56 -1.85
C LEU A 49 -8.37 3.77 -0.92
N GLU A 50 -9.59 4.14 -0.58
CA GLU A 50 -9.93 5.18 0.39
C GLU A 50 -9.25 4.88 1.74
N ASP A 51 -9.41 3.67 2.26
CA ASP A 51 -8.77 3.24 3.52
C ASP A 51 -7.24 3.21 3.40
N VAL A 52 -6.68 2.86 2.24
CA VAL A 52 -5.22 2.93 2.00
C VAL A 52 -4.72 4.37 2.10
N ILE A 53 -5.44 5.32 1.50
CA ILE A 53 -5.08 6.74 1.55
C ILE A 53 -5.25 7.29 2.97
N ASP A 54 -6.27 6.85 3.71
CA ASP A 54 -6.47 7.21 5.12
C ASP A 54 -5.35 6.64 6.00
N PHE A 55 -4.90 5.42 5.74
CA PHE A 55 -3.74 4.84 6.41
C PHE A 55 -2.47 5.69 6.19
N TYR A 56 -2.13 6.04 4.95
CA TYR A 56 -0.96 6.91 4.70
C TYR A 56 -1.15 8.33 5.24
N SER A 57 -2.40 8.78 5.40
CA SER A 57 -2.70 10.09 5.97
C SER A 57 -2.47 10.14 7.47
N SER A 58 -2.91 9.13 8.23
CA SER A 58 -2.98 9.19 9.70
C SER A 58 -2.86 7.84 10.44
N GLY A 59 -2.73 6.72 9.74
CA GLY A 59 -2.69 5.38 10.32
C GLY A 59 -1.29 4.77 10.52
N VAL A 60 -0.24 5.45 10.07
CA VAL A 60 1.15 4.95 10.18
C VAL A 60 1.56 4.77 11.64
N GLN A 61 2.12 3.62 11.93
CA GLN A 61 2.75 3.28 13.21
C GLN A 61 4.27 3.48 13.13
N VAL A 62 4.82 4.18 14.13
CA VAL A 62 6.26 4.39 14.22
C VAL A 62 6.96 3.11 14.70
N SER A 63 8.03 2.73 14.00
CA SER A 63 8.90 1.62 14.39
C SER A 63 10.36 1.92 14.03
N ALA A 64 11.30 1.12 14.53
CA ALA A 64 12.73 1.34 14.31
C ALA A 64 13.16 1.24 12.83
N THR A 65 12.38 0.57 11.99
CA THR A 65 12.69 0.36 10.57
C THR A 65 11.73 1.08 9.63
N VAL A 66 10.82 1.90 10.16
CA VAL A 66 9.86 2.69 9.36
C VAL A 66 10.61 3.53 8.32
N ASP A 67 10.04 3.61 7.12
CA ASP A 67 10.71 4.29 6.02
C ASP A 67 10.84 5.81 6.27
N PRO A 68 12.04 6.40 6.13
CA PRO A 68 12.24 7.85 6.31
C PRO A 68 11.44 8.72 5.33
N LEU A 69 10.94 8.17 4.22
CA LEU A 69 10.09 8.90 3.28
C LEU A 69 8.69 9.17 3.84
N ILE A 70 8.29 8.51 4.92
CA ILE A 70 7.12 8.91 5.68
C ILE A 70 7.53 10.13 6.50
N THR A 71 7.16 11.32 6.04
CA THR A 71 7.70 12.59 6.54
C THR A 71 7.19 12.97 7.93
N ASN A 72 6.00 12.49 8.31
CA ASN A 72 5.32 12.83 9.57
C ASN A 72 4.85 11.58 10.34
N PRO A 73 5.71 10.58 10.57
CA PRO A 73 5.29 9.29 11.11
C PRO A 73 4.78 9.43 12.56
N HIS A 74 5.30 10.40 13.32
CA HIS A 74 4.83 10.72 14.68
C HIS A 74 3.42 11.33 14.72
N LEU A 75 2.92 11.87 13.60
CA LEU A 75 1.53 12.32 13.46
C LEU A 75 0.64 11.25 12.83
N GLY A 76 1.19 10.06 12.56
CA GLY A 76 0.48 8.98 11.86
C GLY A 76 0.57 9.04 10.34
N GLY A 77 1.35 9.96 9.74
CA GLY A 77 1.52 10.04 8.30
C GLY A 77 1.32 11.44 7.73
N PHE A 78 1.04 11.54 6.43
CA PHE A 78 1.15 12.77 5.64
C PHE A 78 0.12 13.86 5.94
N GLN A 79 -0.95 13.55 6.70
CA GLN A 79 -2.02 14.50 7.05
C GLN A 79 -2.68 15.13 5.81
N PHE A 80 -3.17 14.30 4.88
CA PHE A 80 -3.82 14.79 3.68
C PHE A 80 -5.15 15.50 3.98
N THR A 81 -5.38 16.61 3.29
CA THR A 81 -6.71 17.23 3.23
C THR A 81 -7.70 16.36 2.45
N THR A 82 -9.00 16.56 2.66
CA THR A 82 -10.05 15.85 1.90
C THR A 82 -9.87 15.97 0.38
N GLN A 83 -9.48 17.15 -0.11
CA GLN A 83 -9.25 17.36 -1.53
C GLN A 83 -8.07 16.53 -2.03
N GLN A 84 -6.94 16.53 -1.32
CA GLN A 84 -5.77 15.73 -1.70
C GLN A 84 -6.08 14.23 -1.70
N LYS A 85 -6.87 13.73 -0.75
CA LYS A 85 -7.31 12.33 -0.73
C LYS A 85 -8.12 11.99 -1.99
N SER A 86 -9.10 12.84 -2.33
CA SER A 86 -9.91 12.67 -3.54
C SER A 86 -9.07 12.73 -4.82
N ASP A 87 -8.13 13.66 -4.91
CA ASP A 87 -7.26 13.83 -6.08
C ASP A 87 -6.36 12.61 -6.26
N LEU A 88 -5.79 12.07 -5.17
CA LEU A 88 -4.98 10.86 -5.18
C LEU A 88 -5.78 9.64 -5.64
N ILE A 89 -6.98 9.43 -5.10
CA ILE A 89 -7.85 8.32 -5.52
C ILE A 89 -8.18 8.45 -7.01
N THR A 90 -8.51 9.66 -7.46
CA THR A 90 -8.82 9.92 -8.87
C THR A 90 -7.62 9.58 -9.75
N PHE A 91 -6.43 10.03 -9.38
CA PHE A 91 -5.19 9.71 -10.08
C PHE A 91 -4.93 8.19 -10.11
N LEU A 92 -5.07 7.48 -8.99
CA LEU A 92 -4.85 6.04 -8.93
C LEU A 92 -5.78 5.26 -9.86
N LYS A 93 -7.05 5.68 -9.97
CA LYS A 93 -8.02 5.08 -10.91
C LYS A 93 -7.65 5.30 -12.38
N THR A 94 -6.82 6.30 -12.71
CA THR A 94 -6.28 6.45 -14.08
C THR A 94 -5.27 5.37 -14.46
N LEU A 95 -4.76 4.61 -13.48
CA LEU A 95 -3.79 3.52 -13.70
C LEU A 95 -4.47 2.18 -14.03
N SER A 96 -5.80 2.19 -14.18
CA SER A 96 -6.62 1.03 -14.54
C SER A 96 -6.70 0.83 -16.04
N ASP A 97 -6.67 -0.43 -16.48
CA ASP A 97 -6.90 -0.86 -17.87
C ASP A 97 -8.21 -1.65 -17.97
N PRO A 98 -9.33 -0.99 -18.34
CA PRO A 98 -10.62 -1.66 -18.49
C PRO A 98 -10.66 -2.69 -19.64
N SER A 99 -9.76 -2.56 -20.62
CA SER A 99 -9.69 -3.49 -21.75
C SER A 99 -9.09 -4.82 -21.30
N PHE A 100 -8.08 -4.78 -20.42
CA PHE A 100 -7.45 -5.99 -19.88
C PHE A 100 -8.44 -6.88 -19.12
N ILE A 101 -9.27 -6.30 -18.25
CA ILE A 101 -10.20 -7.07 -17.39
C ILE A 101 -11.36 -7.72 -18.15
N SER A 102 -11.63 -7.29 -19.38
CA SER A 102 -12.72 -7.78 -20.22
C SER A 102 -12.24 -8.49 -21.49
N ASN A 103 -10.93 -8.66 -21.64
CA ASN A 103 -10.34 -9.23 -22.85
C ASN A 103 -10.60 -10.76 -22.93
N PRO A 104 -11.30 -11.26 -23.97
CA PRO A 104 -11.54 -12.69 -24.13
C PRO A 104 -10.27 -13.53 -24.29
N ASP A 105 -9.18 -12.96 -24.81
CA ASP A 105 -7.89 -13.64 -24.97
C ASP A 105 -7.24 -14.00 -23.62
N PHE A 106 -7.65 -13.33 -22.54
CA PHE A 106 -7.18 -13.56 -21.17
C PHE A 106 -8.27 -14.14 -20.26
N SER A 107 -9.41 -14.54 -20.82
CA SER A 107 -10.53 -15.10 -20.05
C SER A 107 -10.35 -16.60 -19.76
N ASN A 108 -11.14 -17.13 -18.83
CA ASN A 108 -11.15 -18.58 -18.57
C ASN A 108 -11.66 -19.31 -19.82
N PRO A 109 -10.88 -20.25 -20.41
CA PRO A 109 -11.29 -20.94 -21.64
C PRO A 109 -12.33 -22.07 -21.41
N PHE A 110 -12.80 -22.27 -20.18
CA PHE A 110 -13.74 -23.33 -19.78
C PHE A 110 -15.05 -22.78 -19.23
#